data_AF-A0A7S3IA55-F1
#
_entry.id   AF-A0A7S3IA55-F1
#
_cell.length_a   1.000
_cell.length_b   1.000
_cell.length_c   1.000
_cell.angle_alpha   90.00
_cell.angle_beta   90.00
_cell.angle_gamma   90.00
#
_symmetry.space_group_name_H-M   'P 1'
#
loop_
_entity.id
_entity.type
_entity.pdbx_description
1 polymer ?
#
loop_
_entity_poly.entity_id
_entity_poly.type
_entity_poly.pdbx_seq_one_letter_code
_entity_poly.pdbx_strand_id
1 'polypeptide(L)'
;MESCAQLLNALRNKDISTLNSLIESTECPEHIPQEHLVDLLSFLTKKMQQIPSKKALLWVHQLSSKHGHLLIQSENLKQQITKLLESFTDKTATLEKLYKLKGKLEGNLSRTEGPGVSNEMEIEEEETSSDASIEEITHYEEFSD
;
A
#
# COMPACT_ATOMS: atom_id res chain seq x y z
N MET A 1 -4.01 -13.15 -31.54
CA MET A 1 -2.91 -12.89 -32.50
C MET A 1 -2.65 -11.40 -32.66
N GLU A 2 -3.67 -10.55 -32.78
CA GLU A 2 -3.51 -9.10 -32.96
C GLU A 2 -2.83 -8.38 -31.78
N SER A 3 -3.15 -8.76 -30.53
CA SER A 3 -2.53 -8.18 -29.33
C SER A 3 -1.03 -8.47 -29.19
N CYS A 4 -0.57 -9.64 -29.64
CA CYS A 4 0.87 -9.96 -29.62
C CYS A 4 1.63 -9.12 -30.65
N ALA A 5 1.09 -8.97 -31.87
CA ALA A 5 1.69 -8.10 -32.87
C ALA A 5 1.77 -6.64 -32.40
N GLN A 6 0.73 -6.14 -31.73
CA GLN A 6 0.72 -4.82 -31.11
C GLN A 6 1.75 -4.69 -29.98
N LEU A 7 1.87 -5.70 -29.12
CA LEU A 7 2.87 -5.75 -28.05
C LEU A 7 4.29 -5.65 -28.61
N LEU A 8 4.61 -6.47 -29.62
CA LEU A 8 5.94 -6.48 -30.24
C LEU A 8 6.24 -5.15 -30.93
N ASN A 9 5.25 -4.56 -31.60
CA ASN A 9 5.41 -3.25 -32.23
C ASN A 9 5.65 -2.15 -31.19
N ALA A 10 4.89 -2.16 -30.09
CA ALA A 10 5.05 -1.21 -28.99
C ALA A 10 6.41 -1.37 -28.29
N LEU A 11 6.89 -2.61 -28.13
CA LEU A 11 8.21 -2.91 -27.56
C LEU A 11 9.34 -2.36 -28.43
N ARG A 12 9.27 -2.62 -29.75
CA ARG A 12 10.23 -2.12 -30.74
C ARG A 12 10.26 -0.59 -30.80
N ASN A 13 9.10 0.05 -30.75
CA ASN A 13 8.98 1.52 -30.80
C ASN A 13 9.17 2.19 -29.43
N LYS A 14 9.39 1.41 -28.36
CA LYS A 14 9.47 1.89 -26.97
C LYS A 14 8.26 2.73 -26.55
N ASP A 15 7.07 2.37 -27.03
CA ASP A 15 5.81 3.03 -26.69
C ASP A 15 5.33 2.56 -25.31
N ILE A 16 5.77 3.27 -24.28
CA ILE A 16 5.50 2.95 -22.87
C ILE A 16 3.99 3.00 -22.56
N SER A 17 3.26 3.94 -23.15
CA SER A 17 1.81 4.08 -22.95
C SER A 17 1.07 2.83 -23.43
N THR A 18 1.34 2.40 -24.66
CA THR A 18 0.70 1.22 -25.25
C THR A 18 1.12 -0.05 -24.53
N LEU A 19 2.40 -0.20 -24.18
CA LEU A 19 2.89 -1.34 -23.39
C LEU A 19 2.15 -1.45 -22.05
N ASN A 20 2.01 -0.34 -21.32
CA ASN A 20 1.28 -0.32 -20.07
C ASN A 20 -0.19 -0.71 -20.25
N SER A 21 -0.87 -0.11 -21.24
CA SER A 21 -2.27 -0.42 -21.53
C SER A 21 -2.48 -1.90 -21.86
N LEU A 22 -1.62 -2.47 -22.71
CA LEU A 22 -1.69 -3.89 -23.10
C LEU A 22 -1.49 -4.82 -21.89
N ILE A 23 -0.49 -4.56 -21.05
CA ILE A 23 -0.21 -5.40 -19.88
C ILE A 23 -1.40 -5.44 -18.91
N GLU A 24 -2.08 -4.31 -18.70
CA GLU A 24 -3.23 -4.27 -17.79
C GLU A 24 -4.50 -4.86 -18.40
N SER A 25 -4.66 -4.81 -19.73
CA SER A 25 -5.90 -5.19 -20.42
C SER A 25 -5.88 -6.59 -21.03
N THR A 26 -4.71 -7.23 -21.20
CA THR A 26 -4.61 -8.54 -21.84
C THR A 26 -3.98 -9.61 -20.95
N GLU A 27 -4.03 -10.86 -21.41
CA GLU A 27 -3.21 -11.94 -20.86
C GLU A 27 -1.83 -11.97 -21.53
N CYS A 28 -0.86 -12.57 -20.83
CA CYS A 28 0.48 -12.75 -21.37
C CYS A 28 0.42 -13.66 -22.60
N PRO A 29 0.94 -13.23 -23.76
CA PRO A 29 0.95 -14.06 -24.95
C PRO A 29 1.66 -15.38 -24.71
N GLU A 30 1.08 -16.48 -25.20
CA GLU A 30 1.67 -17.81 -25.01
C GLU A 30 3.02 -17.98 -25.71
N HIS A 31 3.17 -17.30 -26.86
CA HIS A 31 4.32 -17.36 -27.74
C HIS A 31 4.84 -15.94 -27.98
N ILE A 32 6.07 -15.69 -27.55
CA ILE A 32 6.81 -14.45 -27.77
C ILE A 32 8.15 -14.82 -28.41
N PRO A 33 8.55 -14.21 -29.54
CA PRO A 33 9.84 -14.48 -30.16
C PRO A 33 10.99 -14.22 -29.19
N GLN A 34 12.02 -15.06 -29.25
CA GLN A 34 13.14 -15.01 -28.31
C GLN A 34 13.88 -13.67 -28.34
N GLU A 35 13.99 -13.05 -29.52
CA GLU A 35 14.62 -11.72 -29.67
C GLU A 35 13.96 -10.62 -28.82
N HIS A 36 12.68 -10.78 -28.48
CA HIS A 36 11.90 -9.78 -27.76
C HIS A 36 11.72 -10.10 -26.27
N LEU A 37 12.04 -11.33 -25.85
CA LEU A 37 11.82 -11.76 -24.46
C LEU A 37 12.66 -10.96 -23.45
N VAL A 38 13.92 -10.68 -23.78
CA VAL A 38 14.82 -9.93 -22.89
C VAL A 38 14.33 -8.49 -22.70
N ASP A 39 13.94 -7.84 -23.79
CA ASP A 39 13.43 -6.47 -23.76
C ASP A 39 12.10 -6.38 -23.00
N LEU A 40 11.19 -7.33 -23.24
CA LEU A 40 9.91 -7.39 -22.54
C LEU A 40 10.09 -7.63 -21.04
N LEU A 41 10.95 -8.58 -20.66
CA LEU A 41 11.25 -8.84 -19.25
C LEU A 41 11.90 -7.63 -18.60
N SER A 42 12.86 -6.97 -19.25
CA SER A 42 13.47 -5.75 -18.73
C SER A 42 12.43 -4.63 -18.54
N PHE A 43 11.53 -4.45 -19.50
CA PHE A 43 10.44 -3.49 -19.39
C PHE A 43 9.53 -3.79 -18.20
N LEU A 44 9.08 -5.04 -18.06
CA LEU A 44 8.21 -5.48 -16.98
C LEU A 44 8.87 -5.30 -15.61
N THR A 45 10.16 -5.64 -15.49
CA THR A 45 10.92 -5.45 -14.25
C THR A 45 11.02 -3.98 -13.86
N LYS A 46 11.32 -3.09 -14.82
CA LYS A 46 11.34 -1.64 -14.59
C LYS A 46 9.97 -1.10 -14.21
N LYS A 47 8.92 -1.51 -14.92
CA LYS A 47 7.53 -1.16 -14.59
C LYS A 47 7.21 -1.56 -13.15
N MET A 48 7.54 -2.78 -12.73
CA MET A 48 7.27 -3.25 -11.36
C MET A 48 8.02 -2.48 -10.26
N GLN A 49 9.21 -1.94 -10.58
CA GLN A 49 9.95 -1.08 -9.66
C GLN A 49 9.32 0.31 -9.54
N GLN A 50 8.81 0.87 -10.64
CA GLN A 50 8.22 2.22 -10.67
C GLN A 50 6.76 2.22 -10.20
N ILE A 51 5.94 1.38 -10.79
CA ILE A 51 4.50 1.28 -10.58
C ILE A 51 4.13 -0.21 -10.50
N PRO A 52 4.10 -0.79 -9.29
CA PRO A 52 3.74 -2.19 -9.10
C PRO A 52 2.35 -2.50 -9.65
N SER A 53 2.24 -3.54 -10.47
CA SER A 53 0.97 -4.04 -11.00
C SER A 53 0.87 -5.54 -10.81
N LYS A 54 -0.31 -6.02 -10.39
CA LYS A 54 -0.59 -7.45 -10.26
C LYS A 54 -0.49 -8.16 -11.61
N LYS A 55 -0.96 -7.53 -12.68
CA LYS A 55 -0.90 -8.06 -14.04
C LYS A 55 0.54 -8.14 -14.54
N ALA A 56 1.31 -7.09 -14.36
CA ALA A 56 2.73 -7.08 -14.72
C ALA A 56 3.53 -8.15 -13.95
N LEU A 57 3.27 -8.32 -12.65
CA LEU A 57 3.89 -9.38 -11.84
C LEU A 57 3.54 -10.78 -12.36
N LEU A 58 2.27 -11.02 -12.72
CA LEU A 58 1.83 -12.29 -13.29
C LEU A 58 2.56 -12.59 -14.60
N TRP A 59 2.74 -11.59 -15.47
CA TRP A 59 3.48 -11.74 -16.71
C TRP A 59 4.95 -12.06 -16.45
N VAL A 60 5.61 -11.35 -15.52
CA VAL A 60 7.00 -11.64 -15.11
C VAL A 60 7.12 -13.09 -14.64
N HIS A 61 6.19 -13.55 -13.80
CA HIS A 61 6.17 -14.93 -13.33
C HIS A 61 6.01 -15.93 -14.49
N GLN A 62 4.99 -15.76 -15.34
CA GLN A 62 4.74 -16.66 -16.48
C GLN A 62 5.92 -16.74 -17.45
N LEU A 63 6.51 -15.60 -17.80
CA LEU A 63 7.66 -15.54 -18.71
C LEU A 63 8.92 -16.15 -18.06
N SER A 64 9.16 -15.88 -16.78
CA SER A 64 10.31 -16.44 -16.06
C SER A 64 10.19 -17.96 -15.87
N SER A 65 8.99 -18.48 -15.62
CA SER A 65 8.75 -19.92 -15.50
C SER A 65 9.01 -20.65 -16.82
N LYS A 66 8.65 -20.06 -17.96
CA LYS A 66 8.84 -20.67 -19.28
C LYS A 66 10.25 -20.47 -19.85
N HIS A 67 10.83 -19.29 -19.62
CA HIS A 67 12.05 -18.83 -20.30
C HIS A 67 13.19 -18.49 -19.33
N GLY A 68 13.16 -19.01 -18.09
CA GLY A 68 14.15 -18.70 -17.06
C GLY A 68 15.60 -18.97 -17.47
N HIS A 69 15.84 -19.90 -18.40
CA HIS A 69 17.17 -20.15 -18.96
C HIS A 69 17.75 -18.94 -19.70
N LEU A 70 16.91 -18.09 -20.32
CA LEU A 70 17.33 -16.86 -20.98
C LEU A 70 17.81 -15.80 -19.98
N LEU A 71 17.32 -15.86 -18.73
CA LEU A 71 17.78 -14.97 -17.66
C LEU A 71 19.25 -15.22 -17.30
N ILE A 72 19.73 -16.46 -17.49
CA ILE A 72 21.13 -16.84 -17.23
C ILE A 72 22.05 -16.24 -18.32
N GLN A 73 21.53 -16.03 -19.52
CA GLN A 73 22.29 -15.54 -20.67
C GLN A 73 22.45 -14.00 -20.69
N SER A 74 21.63 -13.27 -19.91
CA SER A 74 21.67 -11.81 -19.83
C SER A 74 21.98 -11.34 -18.41
N GLU A 75 23.25 -11.03 -18.15
CA GLU A 75 23.72 -10.55 -16.84
C GLU A 75 23.00 -9.26 -16.42
N ASN A 76 22.70 -8.38 -17.38
CA ASN A 76 21.94 -7.16 -17.10
C ASN A 76 20.51 -7.47 -16.62
N LEU A 77 19.83 -8.42 -17.26
CA LEU A 77 18.48 -8.80 -16.87
C LEU A 77 18.47 -9.50 -15.52
N LYS A 78 19.46 -10.36 -15.25
CA LYS A 78 19.68 -10.98 -13.95
C LYS A 78 19.82 -9.94 -12.84
N GLN A 79 20.65 -8.91 -13.04
CA GLN A 79 20.79 -7.82 -12.06
C GLN A 79 19.48 -7.05 -11.83
N GLN A 80 18.71 -6.77 -12.89
CA GLN A 80 17.41 -6.10 -12.76
C GLN A 80 16.42 -6.94 -11.95
N ILE A 81 16.36 -8.25 -12.21
CA ILE A 81 15.48 -9.18 -11.48
C ILE A 81 15.92 -9.31 -10.02
N THR A 82 17.22 -9.42 -9.72
CA THR A 82 17.73 -9.45 -8.35
C THR A 82 17.29 -8.21 -7.57
N LYS A 83 17.45 -7.01 -8.14
CA LYS A 83 16.99 -5.76 -7.52
C LYS A 83 15.48 -5.74 -7.29
N LEU A 84 14.70 -6.30 -8.24
CA LEU A 84 13.26 -6.43 -8.06
C LEU A 84 12.92 -7.37 -6.88
N LEU A 85 13.61 -8.50 -6.76
CA LEU A 85 13.43 -9.43 -5.64
C LEU A 85 13.77 -8.79 -4.29
N GLU A 86 14.89 -8.06 -4.20
CA GLU A 86 15.25 -7.28 -3.01
C GLU A 86 14.12 -6.31 -2.63
N SER A 87 13.56 -5.59 -3.60
CA SER A 87 12.43 -4.68 -3.36
C SER A 87 11.18 -5.39 -2.83
N PHE A 88 10.94 -6.64 -3.21
CA PHE A 88 9.81 -7.42 -2.67
C PHE A 88 10.08 -7.91 -1.25
N THR A 89 11.32 -8.28 -0.93
CA THR A 89 11.72 -8.64 0.43
C THR A 89 11.48 -7.47 1.39
N ASP A 90 11.90 -6.27 1.02
CA ASP A 90 11.71 -5.06 1.83
C ASP A 90 10.22 -4.72 2.05
N LYS A 91 9.42 -4.85 0.98
CA LYS A 91 7.96 -4.66 1.05
C LYS A 91 7.29 -5.69 1.95
N THR A 92 7.75 -6.94 1.93
CA THR A 92 7.22 -8.02 2.78
C THR A 92 7.54 -7.76 4.26
N ALA A 93 8.76 -7.33 4.57
CA ALA A 93 9.13 -6.92 5.93
C ALA A 93 8.29 -5.73 6.41
N THR A 94 7.96 -4.80 5.52
CA THR A 94 7.07 -3.67 5.81
C THR A 94 5.63 -4.14 6.06
N LEU A 95 5.14 -5.10 5.29
CA LEU A 95 3.81 -5.69 5.45
C LEU A 95 3.63 -6.32 6.84
N GLU A 96 4.64 -7.04 7.35
CA GLU A 96 4.61 -7.62 8.69
C GLU A 96 4.45 -6.54 9.78
N LYS A 97 5.17 -5.42 9.64
CA LYS A 97 5.06 -4.28 10.55
C LYS A 97 3.66 -3.65 10.49
N LEU A 98 3.08 -3.53 9.30
CA LEU A 98 1.73 -3.00 9.11
C LEU A 98 0.66 -3.89 9.75
N TYR A 99 0.78 -5.23 9.63
CA TYR A 99 -0.13 -6.14 10.33
C TYR A 99 -0.05 -6.01 11.85
N LYS A 100 1.16 -5.88 12.40
CA LYS A 100 1.36 -5.62 13.84
C LYS A 100 0.72 -4.30 14.26
N LEU A 101 0.83 -3.25 13.44
CA LEU A 101 0.22 -1.96 13.71
C LEU A 101 -1.32 -2.01 13.63
N LYS A 102 -1.86 -2.68 12.61
CA LYS A 102 -3.30 -2.93 12.46
C LYS A 102 -3.88 -3.61 13.70
N GLY A 103 -3.23 -4.69 14.18
CA GLY A 103 -3.67 -5.39 15.38
C GLY A 103 -3.65 -4.52 16.65
N LYS A 104 -2.66 -3.62 16.80
CA LYS A 104 -2.61 -2.64 17.90
C LYS A 104 -3.75 -1.62 17.82
N LEU A 105 -4.04 -1.13 16.62
CA LEU A 105 -5.14 -0.17 16.39
C LEU A 105 -6.49 -0.81 16.67
N GLU A 106 -6.73 -2.02 16.16
CA GLU A 106 -7.95 -2.79 16.42
C GLU A 106 -8.13 -3.05 17.92
N GLY A 107 -7.06 -3.46 18.63
CA GLY A 107 -7.10 -3.67 20.07
C GLY A 107 -7.38 -2.41 20.90
N ASN A 108 -6.92 -1.24 20.44
CA ASN A 108 -7.23 0.04 21.09
C ASN A 108 -8.67 0.50 20.78
N LEU A 109 -9.16 0.28 19.55
CA LEU A 109 -10.54 0.58 19.17
C LEU A 109 -11.54 -0.23 20.03
N SER A 110 -11.26 -1.53 20.22
CA SER A 110 -12.08 -2.39 21.09
C SER A 110 -12.04 -2.00 22.57
N ARG A 111 -11.02 -1.24 23.03
CA ARG A 111 -10.96 -0.71 24.40
C ARG A 111 -11.75 0.59 24.55
N THR A 112 -11.88 1.38 23.49
CA THR A 112 -12.69 2.62 23.49
C THR A 112 -14.18 2.36 23.26
N GLU A 113 -14.53 1.21 22.67
CA GLU A 113 -15.93 0.76 22.48
C GLU A 113 -16.43 -0.19 23.59
N GLY A 114 -15.63 -0.42 24.63
CA GLY A 114 -16.05 -1.16 25.82
C GLY A 114 -17.21 -0.45 26.55
N PRO A 115 -18.10 -1.20 27.23
CA PRO A 115 -19.32 -0.66 27.80
C PRO A 115 -18.97 0.48 28.74
N GLY A 116 -19.60 1.64 28.51
CA GLY A 116 -19.49 2.80 29.35
C GLY A 116 -19.69 2.38 30.81
N VAL A 117 -18.70 2.67 31.65
CA VAL A 117 -18.90 2.69 33.09
C VAL A 117 -19.86 3.85 33.32
N SER A 118 -21.16 3.57 33.29
CA SER A 118 -22.16 4.41 33.93
C SER A 118 -21.80 4.42 35.41
N ASN A 119 -20.99 5.39 35.81
CA ASN A 119 -20.97 5.81 37.20
C ASN A 119 -22.35 6.41 37.47
N GLU A 120 -23.27 5.56 37.92
CA GLU A 120 -24.35 5.99 38.80
C GLU A 120 -23.67 6.55 40.04
N MET A 121 -23.35 7.84 40.00
CA MET A 121 -23.05 8.59 41.19
C MET A 121 -24.40 8.85 41.84
N GLU A 122 -24.75 8.03 42.84
CA GLU A 122 -25.82 8.32 43.79
C GLU A 122 -25.57 9.73 44.33
N ILE A 123 -26.38 10.68 43.89
CA ILE A 123 -26.49 11.98 44.54
C ILE A 123 -27.41 11.70 45.72
N GLU A 124 -26.82 11.48 46.89
CA GLU A 124 -27.55 11.56 48.15
C GLU A 124 -28.10 12.99 48.26
N GLU A 125 -29.43 13.13 48.15
CA GLU A 125 -30.14 14.36 48.46
C GLU A 125 -30.08 14.59 49.99
N GLU A 126 -28.98 15.15 50.49
CA GLU A 126 -28.99 15.84 51.78
C GLU A 126 -29.60 17.23 51.59
N GLU A 127 -30.93 17.34 51.71
CA GLU A 127 -31.58 18.61 52.00
C GLU A 127 -31.21 19.04 53.43
N THR A 128 -30.05 19.72 53.56
CA THR A 128 -29.75 20.51 54.75
C THR A 128 -30.43 21.86 54.63
N SER A 129 -31.60 21.93 55.26
CA SER A 129 -32.24 23.15 55.74
C SER A 129 -31.22 24.07 56.43
N SER A 130 -31.00 25.27 55.89
CA SER A 130 -31.23 26.57 56.58
C SER A 130 -30.58 27.75 55.84
N ASP A 131 -31.45 28.65 55.36
CA ASP A 131 -31.43 30.09 55.59
C ASP A 131 -30.09 30.73 56.03
N ALA A 132 -29.37 31.35 55.09
CA ALA A 132 -28.45 32.46 55.39
C ALA A 132 -28.12 33.27 54.12
N SER A 133 -28.55 34.53 54.16
CA SER A 133 -28.27 35.64 53.25
C SER A 133 -26.83 35.73 52.76
N ILE A 134 -26.65 35.95 51.46
CA ILE A 134 -25.37 36.46 50.91
C ILE A 134 -25.60 37.89 50.46
N GLU A 135 -25.09 38.80 51.27
CA GLU A 135 -24.97 40.22 50.99
C GLU A 135 -24.08 40.48 49.78
N GLU A 136 -24.50 41.49 49.03
CA GLU A 136 -23.85 42.13 47.92
C GLU A 136 -22.49 42.72 48.36
N ILE A 137 -21.37 42.21 47.82
CA ILE A 137 -20.08 42.90 47.87
C ILE A 137 -19.51 42.97 46.46
N THR A 138 -19.72 44.14 45.85
CA THR A 138 -18.98 44.67 44.72
C THR A 138 -17.54 44.98 45.14
N HIS A 139 -16.54 44.44 44.43
CA HIS A 139 -15.27 45.15 44.28
C HIS A 139 -14.63 44.84 42.93
N TYR A 140 -14.71 45.84 42.05
CA TYR A 140 -13.80 46.08 40.94
C TYR A 140 -12.38 46.27 41.51
N GLU A 141 -11.40 45.57 40.95
CA GLU A 141 -10.09 46.17 40.72
C GLU A 141 -9.61 45.85 39.31
N GLU A 142 -8.92 46.86 38.80
CA GLU A 142 -8.68 47.23 37.43
C GLU A 142 -7.27 46.80 37.01
N PHE A 143 -7.05 46.73 35.70
CA PHE A 143 -5.80 46.48 34.98
C PHE A 143 -4.49 46.92 35.66
N SER A 144 -3.40 46.19 35.40
CA SER A 144 -2.13 46.82 34.96
C SER A 144 -1.20 45.82 34.24
N ASP A 145 -0.88 46.18 33.00
CA ASP A 145 0.26 45.90 32.09
C ASP A 145 0.80 44.47 31.85
#